data_AF-A0A968MAK6-F1
#
_entry.id   AF-A0A968MAK6-F1
#
_cell.length_a   1.000
_cell.length_b   1.000
_cell.length_c   1.000
_cell.angle_alpha   90.00
_cell.angle_beta   90.00
_cell.angle_gamma   90.00
#
_symmetry.space_group_name_H-M   'P 1'
#
loop_
_entity.id
_entity.type
_entity.pdbx_description
1 polymer ?
#
loop_
_entity_poly.entity_id
_entity_poly.type
_entity_poly.pdbx_seq_one_letter_code
_entity_poly.pdbx_strand_id
1 'polypeptide(L)'
;MSSPLFWNLPHELRRLVFVNLSSERRNHIHNLREKDPEHRDISSLIPFLQTRSIFVHIPKAAGTSAVYSLYGRKAGDHRTIADYQLCFSQKEFDSFFKFAFVRNPWDRLLSAYLYLKQGGRNREDQEWAETYLCIFETFTQFVQQWVNEENIQLGLHFRPQSDFLCTHKAQLAVDFIGYLEDIDRDYEYIRGKLGIGQPLKTRNQTMHREKDYRQYYSNETIQIVERVYQQDIALLGYTFEGIEKKSQQGRE
;
A
#
# COMPACT_ATOMS: atom_id res chain seq x y z
N MET A 1 -9.93 14.63 5.66
CA MET A 1 -11.37 14.70 6.02
C MET A 1 -11.68 13.48 6.86
N SER A 2 -11.69 13.65 8.18
CA SER A 2 -11.79 12.52 9.13
C SER A 2 -13.21 12.32 9.67
N SER A 3 -14.18 13.11 9.23
CA SER A 3 -15.56 13.05 9.71
C SER A 3 -16.27 11.80 9.17
N PRO A 4 -16.81 10.93 10.04
CA PRO A 4 -17.61 9.78 9.62
C PRO A 4 -18.82 10.18 8.76
N LEU A 5 -19.41 11.37 9.01
CA LEU A 5 -20.56 11.87 8.26
C LEU A 5 -20.23 12.10 6.77
N PHE A 6 -19.02 12.56 6.47
CA PHE A 6 -18.60 12.75 5.08
C PHE A 6 -18.52 11.42 4.32
N TRP A 7 -18.05 10.36 4.99
CA TRP A 7 -17.91 9.04 4.38
C TRP A 7 -19.21 8.25 4.30
N ASN A 8 -20.27 8.72 4.97
CA ASN A 8 -21.64 8.23 4.81
C ASN A 8 -22.37 8.84 3.60
N LEU A 9 -21.82 9.88 2.96
CA LEU A 9 -22.40 10.44 1.75
C LEU A 9 -22.30 9.43 0.58
N PRO A 10 -23.34 9.36 -0.29
CA PRO A 10 -23.24 8.66 -1.57
C PRO A 10 -21.98 9.09 -2.33
N HIS A 11 -21.32 8.16 -3.01
CA HIS A 11 -20.01 8.38 -3.65
C HIS A 11 -19.98 9.63 -4.53
N GLU A 12 -20.96 9.83 -5.42
CA GLU A 12 -21.00 11.00 -6.29
C GLU A 12 -21.10 12.31 -5.50
N LEU A 13 -21.95 12.35 -4.47
CA LEU A 13 -22.06 13.53 -3.61
C LEU A 13 -20.79 13.76 -2.80
N ARG A 14 -20.19 12.69 -2.27
CA ARG A 14 -18.92 12.73 -1.52
C ARG A 14 -17.79 13.30 -2.37
N ARG A 15 -17.65 12.81 -3.60
CA ARG A 15 -16.67 13.30 -4.58
C ARG A 15 -16.94 14.75 -4.96
N LEU A 16 -18.20 15.09 -5.25
CA LEU A 16 -18.60 16.45 -5.59
C LEU A 16 -18.26 17.43 -4.46
N VAL A 17 -18.59 17.09 -3.21
CA VAL A 17 -18.23 17.89 -2.03
C VAL A 17 -16.71 18.01 -1.96
N PHE A 18 -15.96 16.91 -2.03
CA PHE A 18 -14.49 16.94 -1.93
C PHE A 18 -13.83 17.88 -2.95
N VAL A 19 -14.23 17.76 -4.22
CA VAL A 19 -13.70 18.54 -5.34
C VAL A 19 -14.10 20.00 -5.24
N ASN A 20 -15.28 20.32 -4.71
CA ASN A 20 -15.76 21.71 -4.61
C ASN A 20 -15.39 22.42 -3.31
N LEU A 21 -14.81 21.71 -2.33
CA LEU A 21 -14.34 22.34 -1.09
C LEU A 21 -13.16 23.29 -1.30
N SER A 22 -12.35 23.11 -2.36
CA SER A 22 -11.28 24.05 -2.70
C SER A 22 -10.84 23.91 -4.17
N SER A 23 -10.43 25.01 -4.79
CA SER A 23 -9.88 25.03 -6.15
C SER A 23 -8.59 24.22 -6.24
N GLU A 24 -7.77 24.19 -5.18
CA GLU A 24 -6.54 23.40 -5.11
C GLU A 24 -6.83 21.90 -5.21
N ARG A 25 -7.86 21.40 -4.50
CA ARG A 25 -8.26 19.98 -4.57
C ARG A 25 -8.78 19.62 -5.96
N ARG A 26 -9.62 20.48 -6.54
CA ARG A 26 -10.13 20.32 -7.91
C ARG A 26 -8.97 20.24 -8.91
N ASN A 27 -8.04 21.20 -8.82
CA ASN A 27 -6.88 21.26 -9.70
C ASN A 27 -5.95 20.06 -9.48
N HIS A 28 -5.75 19.61 -8.25
CA HIS A 28 -4.95 18.43 -7.94
C HIS A 28 -5.52 17.17 -8.60
N ILE A 29 -6.82 16.88 -8.41
CA ILE A 29 -7.47 15.72 -9.03
C ILE A 29 -7.46 15.84 -10.56
N HIS A 30 -7.75 17.04 -11.09
CA HIS A 30 -7.71 17.28 -12.53
C HIS A 30 -6.30 17.03 -13.10
N ASN A 31 -5.26 17.57 -12.47
CA ASN A 31 -3.88 17.36 -12.90
C ASN A 31 -3.49 15.88 -12.87
N LEU A 32 -3.83 15.14 -11.81
CA LEU A 32 -3.54 13.71 -11.72
C LEU A 32 -4.19 12.89 -12.83
N ARG A 33 -5.38 13.30 -13.28
CA ARG A 33 -6.17 12.56 -14.27
C ARG A 33 -5.86 12.95 -15.71
N GLU A 34 -5.55 14.22 -15.96
CA GLU A 34 -5.48 14.77 -17.32
C GLU A 34 -4.08 15.18 -17.75
N LYS A 35 -3.18 15.51 -16.81
CA LYS A 35 -1.81 15.89 -17.17
C LYS A 35 -0.92 14.67 -17.18
N ASP A 36 -0.45 14.33 -18.38
CA ASP A 36 0.58 13.32 -18.54
C ASP A 36 1.95 13.94 -18.24
N PRO A 37 2.61 13.60 -17.11
CA PRO A 37 3.93 14.14 -16.85
C PRO A 37 4.96 13.53 -17.81
N GLU A 38 5.83 14.39 -18.35
CA GLU A 38 6.90 13.99 -19.27
C GLU A 38 7.84 12.93 -18.66
N HIS A 39 8.09 13.02 -17.34
CA HIS A 39 8.95 12.09 -16.64
C HIS A 39 8.17 10.93 -16.04
N ARG A 40 8.51 9.70 -16.41
CA ARG A 40 7.85 8.45 -15.97
C ARG A 40 7.84 8.20 -14.45
N ASP A 41 8.67 8.92 -13.70
CA ASP A 41 8.77 8.80 -12.23
C ASP A 41 7.81 9.75 -11.49
N ILE A 42 7.14 10.65 -12.22
CA ILE A 42 6.05 11.46 -11.69
C ILE A 42 4.76 10.67 -11.86
N SER A 43 4.04 10.51 -10.75
CA SER A 43 2.82 9.72 -10.68
C SER A 43 1.64 10.42 -11.35
N SER A 44 0.84 9.64 -12.07
CA SER A 44 -0.45 10.06 -12.62
C SER A 44 -1.50 8.94 -12.49
N LEU A 45 -2.76 9.26 -12.77
CA LEU A 45 -3.88 8.31 -12.82
C LEU A 45 -4.26 7.94 -14.26
N ILE A 46 -3.57 8.49 -15.26
CA ILE A 46 -3.80 8.18 -16.68
C ILE A 46 -3.66 6.68 -16.97
N PRO A 47 -2.64 5.95 -16.46
CA PRO A 47 -2.53 4.52 -16.69
C PRO A 47 -3.76 3.74 -16.19
N PHE A 48 -4.33 4.17 -15.07
CA PHE A 48 -5.52 3.55 -14.49
C PHE A 48 -6.77 3.78 -15.34
N LEU A 49 -6.93 5.00 -15.88
CA LEU A 49 -8.02 5.32 -16.82
C LEU A 49 -7.91 4.51 -18.12
N GLN A 50 -6.71 4.45 -18.70
CA GLN A 50 -6.46 3.75 -19.97
C GLN A 50 -6.68 2.23 -19.86
N THR A 51 -6.32 1.66 -18.73
CA THR A 51 -6.36 0.20 -18.50
C THR A 51 -7.62 -0.24 -17.74
N ARG A 52 -8.46 0.72 -17.34
CA ARG A 52 -9.65 0.49 -16.49
C ARG A 52 -9.29 -0.33 -15.25
N SER A 53 -8.20 0.04 -14.59
CA SER A 53 -7.67 -0.66 -13.42
C SER A 53 -7.23 0.30 -12.34
N ILE A 54 -7.16 -0.15 -11.09
CA ILE A 54 -6.62 0.62 -9.96
C ILE A 54 -5.64 -0.27 -9.22
N PHE A 55 -4.37 0.14 -9.17
CA PHE A 55 -3.38 -0.50 -8.31
C PHE A 55 -3.26 0.27 -6.98
N VAL A 56 -3.67 -0.38 -5.88
CA VAL A 56 -3.46 0.15 -4.53
C VAL A 56 -2.05 -0.19 -4.09
N HIS A 57 -1.14 0.79 -4.16
CA HIS A 57 0.28 0.58 -3.89
C HIS A 57 0.57 0.71 -2.39
N ILE A 58 0.66 -0.44 -1.73
CA ILE A 58 1.07 -0.54 -0.33
C ILE A 58 2.60 -0.41 -0.21
N PRO A 59 3.13 0.48 0.66
CA PRO A 59 4.55 0.54 0.97
C PRO A 59 5.12 -0.83 1.38
N LYS A 60 6.34 -1.12 0.92
CA LYS A 60 7.12 -2.33 1.27
C LYS A 60 6.51 -3.68 0.87
N ALA A 61 5.49 -3.68 0.01
CA ALA A 61 4.91 -4.88 -0.62
C ALA A 61 5.26 -5.01 -2.12
N ALA A 62 6.49 -4.61 -2.51
CA ALA A 62 7.02 -4.64 -3.88
C ALA A 62 6.24 -3.84 -4.96
N GLY A 63 5.37 -2.91 -4.56
CA GLY A 63 4.53 -2.19 -5.51
C GLY A 63 5.27 -1.31 -6.52
N THR A 64 6.49 -0.85 -6.22
CA THR A 64 7.31 -0.13 -7.21
C THR A 64 7.67 -1.02 -8.39
N SER A 65 8.16 -2.24 -8.15
CA SER A 65 8.54 -3.14 -9.23
C SER A 65 7.31 -3.59 -10.05
N ALA A 66 6.18 -3.82 -9.37
CA ALA A 66 4.91 -4.14 -10.02
C ALA A 66 4.41 -2.97 -10.90
N VAL A 67 4.35 -1.73 -10.39
CA VAL A 67 3.80 -0.59 -11.14
C VAL A 67 4.62 -0.28 -12.40
N TYR A 68 5.96 -0.31 -12.31
CA TYR A 68 6.81 -0.08 -13.48
C TYR A 68 6.77 -1.24 -14.48
N SER A 69 6.69 -2.49 -14.02
CA SER A 69 6.61 -3.64 -14.93
C SER A 69 5.26 -3.69 -15.65
N LEU A 70 4.18 -3.30 -14.97
CA LEU A 70 2.82 -3.37 -15.50
C LEU A 70 2.45 -2.16 -16.37
N TYR A 71 2.72 -0.94 -15.89
CA TYR A 71 2.33 0.31 -16.57
C TYR A 71 3.49 1.04 -17.26
N GLY A 72 4.74 0.59 -17.09
CA GLY A 72 5.92 1.24 -17.66
C GLY A 72 6.36 2.53 -16.95
N ARG A 73 5.63 2.95 -15.92
CA ARG A 73 5.81 4.23 -15.20
C ARG A 73 5.22 4.16 -13.80
N LYS A 74 5.46 5.20 -13.01
CA LYS A 74 4.79 5.40 -11.71
C LYS A 74 3.32 5.77 -11.93
N ALA A 75 2.44 5.19 -11.11
CA ALA A 75 1.02 5.48 -11.10
C ALA A 75 0.45 5.36 -9.68
N GLY A 76 -0.52 6.20 -9.34
CA GLY A 76 -1.29 6.11 -8.09
C GLY A 76 -0.60 6.57 -6.79
N ASP A 77 0.72 6.39 -6.66
CA ASP A 77 1.45 6.50 -5.39
C ASP A 77 0.79 5.67 -4.25
N HIS A 78 1.09 5.98 -2.99
CA HIS A 78 0.55 5.31 -1.81
C HIS A 78 -0.85 5.82 -1.41
N ARG A 79 -1.76 5.93 -2.38
CA ARG A 79 -3.16 6.32 -2.13
C ARG A 79 -3.96 5.13 -1.60
N THR A 80 -4.86 5.42 -0.66
CA THR A 80 -5.80 4.42 -0.16
C THR A 80 -6.92 4.19 -1.18
N ILE A 81 -7.64 3.07 -1.04
CA ILE A 81 -8.82 2.79 -1.85
C ILE A 81 -9.90 3.87 -1.68
N ALA A 82 -9.99 4.46 -0.49
CA ALA A 82 -10.90 5.56 -0.20
C ALA A 82 -10.50 6.86 -0.91
N ASP A 83 -9.21 7.16 -1.03
CA ASP A 83 -8.71 8.31 -1.81
C ASP A 83 -9.04 8.15 -3.30
N TYR A 84 -9.00 6.91 -3.83
CA TYR A 84 -9.41 6.64 -5.21
C TYR A 84 -10.90 6.88 -5.44
N GLN A 85 -11.78 6.66 -4.44
CA GLN A 85 -13.21 7.06 -4.52
C GLN A 85 -13.39 8.60 -4.60
N LEU A 86 -12.38 9.39 -4.26
CA LEU A 86 -12.43 10.84 -4.45
C LEU A 86 -11.88 11.25 -5.82
N CYS A 87 -11.04 10.41 -6.42
CA CYS A 87 -10.42 10.66 -7.72
C CYS A 87 -11.32 10.22 -8.89
N PHE A 88 -12.02 9.10 -8.76
CA PHE A 88 -12.86 8.50 -9.81
C PHE A 88 -14.36 8.71 -9.53
N SER A 89 -15.16 8.83 -10.59
CA SER A 89 -16.62 8.74 -10.45
C SER A 89 -17.03 7.35 -9.96
N GLN A 90 -18.23 7.21 -9.41
CA GLN A 90 -18.80 5.93 -8.98
C GLN A 90 -18.78 4.93 -10.13
N LYS A 91 -19.21 5.36 -11.32
CA LYS A 91 -19.24 4.50 -12.52
C LYS A 91 -17.84 4.00 -12.89
N GLU A 92 -16.84 4.88 -12.91
CA GLU A 92 -15.46 4.48 -13.20
C GLU A 92 -14.96 3.51 -12.14
N PHE A 93 -15.03 3.91 -10.87
CA PHE A 93 -14.54 3.14 -9.74
C PHE A 93 -15.12 1.73 -9.72
N ASP A 94 -16.44 1.57 -9.80
CA ASP A 94 -17.09 0.26 -9.77
C ASP A 94 -16.69 -0.60 -10.96
N SER A 95 -16.48 0.02 -12.12
CA SER A 95 -16.18 -0.68 -13.38
C SER A 95 -14.70 -1.03 -13.57
N PHE A 96 -13.79 -0.53 -12.73
CA PHE A 96 -12.35 -0.76 -12.86
C PHE A 96 -11.92 -1.99 -12.07
N PHE A 97 -10.98 -2.76 -12.61
CA PHE A 97 -10.36 -3.87 -11.87
C PHE A 97 -9.37 -3.33 -10.83
N LYS A 98 -9.67 -3.51 -9.54
CA LYS A 98 -8.88 -3.01 -8.40
C LYS A 98 -8.04 -4.14 -7.83
N PHE A 99 -6.75 -3.90 -7.63
CA PHE A 99 -5.88 -4.91 -7.06
C PHE A 99 -4.78 -4.31 -6.20
N ALA A 100 -4.17 -5.15 -5.38
CA ALA A 100 -3.04 -4.77 -4.53
C ALA A 100 -2.07 -5.94 -4.36
N PHE A 101 -0.84 -5.62 -3.96
CA PHE A 101 0.09 -6.59 -3.40
C PHE A 101 0.22 -6.35 -1.90
N VAL A 102 0.14 -7.43 -1.13
CA VAL A 102 0.34 -7.44 0.32
C VAL A 102 1.58 -8.27 0.68
N ARG A 103 2.05 -8.11 1.91
CA ARG A 103 3.17 -8.84 2.49
C ARG A 103 2.86 -9.22 3.93
N ASN A 104 3.43 -10.32 4.39
CA ASN A 104 3.41 -10.73 5.79
C ASN A 104 3.75 -9.52 6.72
N PRO A 105 2.89 -9.18 7.71
CA PRO A 105 3.08 -7.97 8.53
C PRO A 105 4.41 -7.90 9.28
N TRP A 106 4.94 -9.03 9.76
CA TRP A 106 6.24 -9.10 10.43
C TRP A 106 7.38 -8.80 9.43
N ASP A 107 7.38 -9.45 8.27
CA ASP A 107 8.39 -9.19 7.24
C ASP A 107 8.28 -7.75 6.67
N ARG A 108 7.05 -7.21 6.56
CA ARG A 108 6.81 -5.84 6.12
C ARG A 108 7.38 -4.82 7.12
N LEU A 109 7.16 -5.03 8.41
CA LEU A 109 7.68 -4.17 9.48
C LEU A 109 9.21 -4.12 9.47
N LEU A 110 9.87 -5.28 9.41
CA LEU A 110 11.33 -5.35 9.31
C LEU A 110 11.84 -4.64 8.05
N SER A 111 11.17 -4.84 6.91
CA SER A 111 11.54 -4.17 5.66
C SER A 111 11.39 -2.66 5.72
N ALA A 112 10.39 -2.13 6.42
CA ALA A 112 10.21 -0.70 6.66
C ALA A 112 11.32 -0.14 7.57
N TYR A 113 11.60 -0.83 8.69
CA TYR A 113 12.67 -0.45 9.62
C TYR A 113 14.04 -0.37 8.91
N LEU A 114 14.44 -1.43 8.20
CA LEU A 114 15.75 -1.47 7.52
C LEU A 114 15.86 -0.41 6.41
N TYR A 115 14.76 -0.16 5.70
CA TYR A 115 14.72 0.86 4.65
C TYR A 115 14.91 2.27 5.19
N LEU A 116 14.22 2.62 6.28
CA LEU A 116 14.33 3.95 6.87
C LEU A 116 15.64 4.13 7.65
N LYS A 117 16.19 3.06 8.25
CA LYS A 117 17.53 3.09 8.84
C LYS A 117 18.65 3.42 7.84
N GLN A 118 18.39 3.26 6.55
CA GLN A 118 19.31 3.63 5.47
C GLN A 118 19.03 5.02 4.89
N GLY A 119 18.16 5.80 5.53
CA GLY A 119 17.77 7.14 5.08
C GLY A 119 16.61 7.17 4.09
N GLY A 120 16.04 6.02 3.72
CA GLY A 120 14.93 5.93 2.77
C GLY A 120 15.29 6.40 1.36
N ARG A 121 14.32 6.98 0.64
CA ARG A 121 14.50 7.40 -0.77
C ARG A 121 14.41 8.89 -0.99
N ASN A 122 13.79 9.62 -0.07
CA ASN A 122 13.56 11.05 -0.18
C ASN A 122 13.84 11.74 1.16
N ARG A 123 13.81 13.08 1.12
CA ARG A 123 14.07 13.92 2.29
C ARG A 123 13.07 13.67 3.42
N GLU A 124 11.79 13.43 3.10
CA GLU A 124 10.76 13.14 4.09
C GLU A 124 11.05 11.83 4.85
N ASP A 125 11.47 10.78 4.16
CA ASP A 125 11.87 9.51 4.77
C ASP A 125 13.09 9.71 5.69
N GLN A 126 14.06 10.50 5.25
CA GLN A 126 15.27 10.79 6.03
C GLN A 126 14.92 11.55 7.32
N GLU A 127 14.17 12.65 7.21
CA GLU A 127 13.74 13.47 8.35
C GLU A 127 12.88 12.65 9.33
N TRP A 128 12.02 11.78 8.81
CA TRP A 128 11.22 10.87 9.63
C TRP A 128 12.11 9.86 10.37
N ALA A 129 13.08 9.25 9.69
CA ALA A 129 14.01 8.31 10.30
C ALA A 129 14.89 8.96 11.38
N GLU A 130 15.36 10.19 11.13
CA GLU A 130 16.11 10.99 12.11
C GLU A 130 15.27 11.34 13.34
N THR A 131 13.97 11.60 13.16
CA THR A 131 13.07 11.94 14.27
C THR A 131 12.67 10.71 15.10
N TYR A 132 12.32 9.61 14.44
CA TYR A 132 11.62 8.50 15.08
C TYR A 132 12.41 7.19 15.15
N LEU A 133 13.48 7.01 14.35
CA LEU A 133 14.23 5.75 14.32
C LEU A 133 15.67 5.84 14.80
N CYS A 134 16.30 7.01 14.73
CA CYS A 134 17.74 7.14 15.01
C CYS A 134 18.11 6.61 16.41
N ILE A 135 17.21 6.80 17.38
CA ILE A 135 17.37 6.42 18.80
C ILE A 135 17.42 4.91 19.06
N PHE A 136 16.94 4.08 18.13
CA PHE A 136 16.88 2.63 18.32
C PHE A 136 18.07 1.93 17.67
N GLU A 137 18.96 1.34 18.45
CA GLU A 137 20.16 0.67 17.92
C GLU A 137 19.81 -0.65 17.22
N THR A 138 18.80 -1.35 17.72
CA THR A 138 18.41 -2.67 17.23
C THR A 138 16.95 -2.73 16.81
N PHE A 139 16.62 -3.70 15.96
CA PHE A 139 15.23 -3.98 15.57
C PHE A 139 14.38 -4.40 16.78
N THR A 140 14.92 -5.20 17.69
CA THR A 140 14.21 -5.64 18.90
C THR A 140 13.81 -4.45 19.77
N GLN A 141 14.73 -3.52 20.05
CA GLN A 141 14.43 -2.30 20.81
C GLN A 141 13.37 -1.45 20.12
N PHE A 142 13.46 -1.29 18.79
CA PHE A 142 12.45 -0.58 18.02
C PHE A 142 11.06 -1.20 18.18
N VAL A 143 10.92 -2.52 18.06
CA VAL A 143 9.63 -3.19 18.22
C VAL A 143 9.10 -3.05 19.65
N GLN A 144 9.95 -3.26 20.66
CA GLN A 144 9.54 -3.19 22.06
C GLN A 144 9.13 -1.78 22.52
N GLN A 145 9.79 -0.74 22.01
CA GLN A 145 9.67 0.62 22.55
C GLN A 145 8.83 1.56 21.68
N TRP A 146 8.75 1.32 20.37
CA TRP A 146 8.07 2.23 19.45
C TRP A 146 6.80 1.63 18.83
N VAL A 147 6.75 0.33 18.57
CA VAL A 147 5.63 -0.28 17.85
C VAL A 147 4.40 -0.44 18.76
N ASN A 148 3.43 0.43 18.56
CA ASN A 148 2.10 0.40 19.19
C ASN A 148 1.05 0.93 18.19
N GLU A 149 -0.26 0.82 18.52
CA GLU A 149 -1.34 1.17 17.58
C GLU A 149 -1.31 2.65 17.12
N GLU A 150 -0.82 3.57 17.95
CA GLU A 150 -0.75 5.00 17.63
C GLU A 150 0.47 5.35 16.77
N ASN A 151 1.65 4.88 17.16
CA ASN A 151 2.92 5.22 16.51
C ASN A 151 2.98 4.71 15.08
N ILE A 152 2.43 3.53 14.78
CA ILE A 152 2.43 2.99 13.41
C ILE A 152 1.65 3.86 12.42
N GLN A 153 0.80 4.77 12.90
CA GLN A 153 0.06 5.72 12.08
C GLN A 153 0.89 6.98 11.73
N LEU A 154 2.00 7.22 12.43
CA LEU A 154 2.87 8.40 12.21
C LEU A 154 3.73 8.27 10.96
N GLY A 155 3.95 7.05 10.45
CA GLY A 155 4.82 6.79 9.30
C GLY A 155 4.11 6.00 8.21
N LEU A 156 4.12 6.51 6.99
CA LEU A 156 3.49 5.87 5.82
C LEU A 156 3.91 4.39 5.65
N HIS A 157 5.18 4.09 5.93
CA HIS A 157 5.77 2.76 5.79
C HIS A 157 5.30 1.75 6.84
N PHE A 158 4.80 2.21 7.98
CA PHE A 158 4.32 1.38 9.09
C PHE A 158 2.80 1.29 9.16
N ARG A 159 2.10 2.17 8.45
CA ARG A 159 0.63 2.15 8.40
C ARG A 159 0.10 0.77 7.98
N PRO A 160 -0.95 0.21 8.63
CA PRO A 160 -1.54 -1.08 8.30
C PRO A 160 -1.93 -1.21 6.82
N GLN A 161 -1.83 -2.43 6.26
CA GLN A 161 -2.27 -2.71 4.89
C GLN A 161 -3.77 -2.54 4.74
N SER A 162 -4.54 -2.92 5.76
CA SER A 162 -5.99 -2.73 5.81
C SER A 162 -6.39 -1.27 5.59
N ASP A 163 -5.59 -0.31 6.03
CA ASP A 163 -5.90 1.12 5.84
C ASP A 163 -5.85 1.55 4.37
N PHE A 164 -5.06 0.86 3.55
CA PHE A 164 -5.01 1.11 2.12
C PHE A 164 -6.12 0.38 1.37
N LEU A 165 -6.55 -0.78 1.88
CA LEU A 165 -7.43 -1.72 1.17
C LEU A 165 -8.91 -1.61 1.55
N CYS A 166 -9.20 -1.07 2.73
CA CYS A 166 -10.54 -0.99 3.27
C CYS A 166 -11.18 0.37 3.02
N THR A 167 -12.49 0.34 2.79
CA THR A 167 -13.31 1.55 2.91
C THR A 167 -13.45 1.95 4.38
N HIS A 168 -14.05 3.12 4.63
CA HIS A 168 -14.39 3.59 5.97
C HIS A 168 -15.32 2.67 6.76
N LYS A 169 -15.96 1.70 6.11
CA LYS A 169 -16.77 0.65 6.74
C LYS A 169 -15.96 -0.61 7.09
N ALA A 170 -14.62 -0.53 7.07
CA ALA A 170 -13.70 -1.65 7.31
C ALA A 170 -13.89 -2.85 6.35
N GLN A 171 -14.41 -2.60 5.14
CA GLN A 171 -14.63 -3.61 4.11
C GLN A 171 -13.55 -3.52 3.03
N LEU A 172 -12.94 -4.66 2.67
CA LEU A 172 -12.05 -4.77 1.52
C LEU A 172 -12.75 -4.31 0.25
N ALA A 173 -12.15 -3.34 -0.45
CA ALA A 173 -12.70 -2.77 -1.69
C ALA A 173 -11.75 -2.94 -2.88
N VAL A 174 -11.07 -4.08 -2.93
CA VAL A 174 -10.28 -4.51 -4.08
C VAL A 174 -10.86 -5.81 -4.65
N ASP A 175 -10.63 -6.05 -5.94
CA ASP A 175 -11.12 -7.23 -6.65
C ASP A 175 -10.11 -8.39 -6.59
N PHE A 176 -8.82 -8.10 -6.38
CA PHE A 176 -7.77 -9.10 -6.25
C PHE A 176 -6.65 -8.70 -5.28
N ILE A 177 -6.20 -9.64 -4.46
CA ILE A 177 -5.07 -9.48 -3.55
C ILE A 177 -3.96 -10.46 -3.95
N GLY A 178 -2.86 -9.91 -4.44
CA GLY A 178 -1.62 -10.64 -4.67
C GLY A 178 -0.75 -10.65 -3.41
N TYR A 179 -0.04 -11.75 -3.19
CA TYR A 179 0.84 -11.92 -2.03
C TYR A 179 2.29 -11.83 -2.49
N LEU A 180 3.13 -11.07 -1.78
CA LEU A 180 4.54 -10.93 -2.12
C LEU A 180 5.25 -12.30 -2.10
N GLU A 181 4.83 -13.17 -1.20
CA GLU A 181 5.32 -14.54 -1.04
C GLU A 181 5.04 -15.40 -2.29
N ASP A 182 4.05 -15.03 -3.10
CA ASP A 182 3.67 -15.69 -4.36
C ASP A 182 3.68 -14.70 -5.54
N ILE A 183 4.56 -13.69 -5.49
CA ILE A 183 4.46 -12.52 -6.38
C ILE A 183 4.51 -12.90 -7.85
N ASP A 184 5.33 -13.88 -8.26
CA ASP A 184 5.45 -14.27 -9.66
C ASP A 184 4.12 -14.79 -10.21
N ARG A 185 3.46 -15.70 -9.49
CA ARG A 185 2.15 -16.24 -9.88
C ARG A 185 1.08 -15.17 -9.86
N ASP A 186 0.98 -14.43 -8.76
CA ASP A 186 -0.11 -13.48 -8.56
C ASP A 186 0.06 -12.25 -9.50
N TYR A 187 1.30 -11.86 -9.85
CA TYR A 187 1.59 -10.86 -10.87
C TYR A 187 1.23 -11.32 -12.28
N GLU A 188 1.61 -12.54 -12.68
CA GLU A 188 1.24 -13.05 -14.01
C GLU A 188 -0.27 -13.16 -14.19
N TYR A 189 -1.03 -13.47 -13.13
CA TYR A 189 -2.49 -13.40 -13.17
C TYR A 189 -2.99 -11.98 -13.49
N ILE A 190 -2.50 -10.96 -12.77
CA ILE A 190 -2.89 -9.55 -13.00
C ILE A 190 -2.49 -9.12 -14.41
N ARG A 191 -1.27 -9.46 -14.84
CA ARG A 191 -0.75 -9.16 -16.17
C ARG A 191 -1.64 -9.75 -17.26
N GLY A 192 -2.02 -11.03 -17.13
CA GLY A 192 -2.96 -11.70 -18.02
C GLY A 192 -4.35 -11.08 -18.00
N LYS A 193 -4.87 -10.72 -16.82
CA LYS A 193 -6.20 -10.10 -16.66
C LYS A 193 -6.29 -8.74 -17.35
N LEU A 194 -5.22 -7.94 -17.29
CA LEU A 194 -5.16 -6.62 -17.90
C LEU A 194 -4.71 -6.62 -19.36
N GLY A 195 -4.01 -7.68 -19.81
CA GLY A 195 -3.47 -7.76 -21.17
C GLY A 195 -2.34 -6.77 -21.44
N ILE A 196 -1.68 -6.27 -20.40
CA ILE A 196 -0.58 -5.29 -20.46
C ILE A 196 0.62 -5.75 -19.65
N GLY A 197 1.73 -5.03 -19.76
CA GLY A 197 2.87 -5.22 -18.87
C GLY A 197 3.90 -6.24 -19.37
N GLN A 198 5.10 -6.10 -18.83
CA GLN A 198 6.23 -6.99 -19.08
C GLN A 198 6.38 -7.98 -17.92
N PRO A 199 7.08 -9.11 -18.10
CA PRO A 199 7.44 -9.97 -16.99
C PRO A 199 8.07 -9.16 -15.84
N LEU A 200 7.74 -9.54 -14.60
CA LEU A 200 8.17 -8.80 -13.43
C LEU A 200 9.70 -8.72 -13.41
N LYS A 201 10.24 -7.50 -13.48
CA LYS A 201 11.67 -7.31 -13.27
C LYS A 201 11.95 -7.58 -11.80
N THR A 202 12.76 -8.59 -11.50
CA THR A 202 13.29 -8.84 -10.16
C THR A 202 14.11 -7.63 -9.74
N ARG A 203 13.47 -6.70 -9.02
CA ARG A 203 14.15 -5.56 -8.44
C ARG A 203 13.59 -5.32 -7.05
N ASN A 204 14.52 -5.23 -6.10
CA ASN A 204 14.31 -5.04 -4.67
C ASN A 204 13.88 -6.29 -3.89
N GLN A 205 14.64 -7.38 -4.00
CA GLN A 205 15.02 -8.03 -2.74
C GLN A 205 15.66 -6.92 -1.91
N THR A 206 15.20 -6.71 -0.67
CA THR A 206 15.85 -5.73 0.20
C THR A 206 17.31 -6.17 0.26
N MET A 207 18.22 -5.46 -0.42
CA MET A 207 19.61 -5.89 -0.70
C MET A 207 20.46 -6.05 0.58
N HIS A 208 19.82 -5.95 1.73
CA HIS A 208 20.41 -5.69 3.03
C HIS A 208 19.78 -6.54 4.14
N ARG A 209 18.99 -7.58 3.82
CA ARG A 209 18.65 -8.61 4.80
C ARG A 209 19.62 -9.78 4.62
N GLU A 210 20.42 -10.05 5.65
CA GLU A 210 21.34 -11.19 5.68
C GLU A 210 20.60 -12.49 6.05
N LYS A 211 19.47 -12.36 6.73
CA LYS A 211 18.71 -13.46 7.35
C LYS A 211 17.24 -13.40 6.97
N ASP A 212 16.55 -14.53 7.13
CA ASP A 212 15.09 -14.60 7.11
C ASP A 212 14.51 -13.72 8.22
N TYR A 213 13.37 -13.06 7.96
CA TYR A 213 12.77 -12.13 8.94
C TYR A 213 12.49 -12.81 10.27
N ARG A 214 12.15 -14.10 10.29
CA ARG A 214 11.84 -14.84 11.50
C ARG A 214 12.99 -14.83 12.51
N GLN A 215 14.23 -14.71 12.03
CA GLN A 215 15.43 -14.68 12.88
C GLN A 215 15.66 -13.33 13.59
N TYR A 216 14.88 -12.29 13.25
CA TYR A 216 14.93 -10.98 13.90
C TYR A 216 13.95 -10.85 15.08
N TYR A 217 13.12 -11.86 15.31
CA TYR A 217 12.03 -11.81 16.26
C TYR A 217 12.27 -12.73 17.47
N SER A 218 11.87 -12.25 18.64
CA SER A 218 11.66 -13.04 19.85
C SER A 218 10.17 -13.30 20.03
N ASN A 219 9.79 -14.23 20.90
CA ASN A 219 8.37 -14.48 21.20
C ASN A 219 7.63 -13.20 21.63
N GLU A 220 8.29 -12.33 22.39
CA GLU A 220 7.74 -11.05 22.81
C GLU A 220 7.48 -10.12 21.61
N THR A 221 8.46 -9.93 20.73
CA THR A 221 8.30 -9.03 19.59
C THR A 221 7.32 -9.57 18.55
N ILE A 222 7.15 -10.90 18.46
CA ILE A 222 6.09 -11.52 17.66
C ILE A 222 4.72 -11.06 18.17
N GLN A 223 4.48 -11.17 19.47
CA GLN A 223 3.20 -10.83 20.11
C GLN A 223 2.87 -9.33 20.00
N ILE A 224 3.89 -8.46 20.10
CA ILE A 224 3.69 -7.02 19.89
C ILE A 224 3.17 -6.74 18.48
N VAL A 225 3.82 -7.31 17.46
CA VAL A 225 3.40 -7.12 16.07
C VAL A 225 2.05 -7.78 15.79
N GLU A 226 1.80 -8.94 16.38
CA GLU A 226 0.52 -9.63 16.27
C GLU A 226 -0.64 -8.77 16.77
N ARG A 227 -0.49 -8.17 17.95
CA ARG A 227 -1.49 -7.25 18.52
C ARG A 227 -1.68 -6.01 17.65
N VAL A 228 -0.59 -5.36 17.27
CA VAL A 228 -0.62 -4.06 16.58
C VAL A 228 -1.15 -4.19 15.14
N TYR A 229 -0.84 -5.29 14.45
CA TYR A 229 -1.28 -5.55 13.08
C TYR A 229 -2.39 -6.62 13.00
N GLN A 230 -3.12 -6.86 14.08
CA GLN A 230 -4.16 -7.91 14.15
C GLN A 230 -5.17 -7.84 13.00
N GLN A 231 -5.53 -6.63 12.55
CA GLN A 231 -6.47 -6.45 11.44
C GLN A 231 -5.87 -6.91 10.11
N ASP A 232 -4.60 -6.57 9.82
CA ASP A 232 -3.90 -7.08 8.63
C ASP A 232 -3.83 -8.61 8.66
N ILE A 233 -3.49 -9.17 9.82
CA ILE A 233 -3.32 -10.62 10.02
C ILE A 233 -4.63 -11.34 9.75
N ALA A 234 -5.72 -10.92 10.41
CA ALA A 234 -7.03 -11.54 10.25
C ALA A 234 -7.61 -11.36 8.84
N LEU A 235 -7.47 -10.17 8.26
CA LEU A 235 -8.08 -9.83 6.97
C LEU A 235 -7.36 -10.50 5.79
N LEU A 236 -6.04 -10.64 5.90
CA LEU A 236 -5.18 -11.17 4.83
C LEU A 236 -4.73 -12.63 5.09
N GLY A 237 -5.10 -13.18 6.25
CA GLY A 237 -4.89 -14.58 6.65
C GLY A 237 -3.42 -14.96 6.78
N TYR A 238 -2.64 -14.10 7.44
CA TYR A 238 -1.25 -14.36 7.77
C TYR A 238 -1.11 -15.05 9.13
N THR A 239 0.01 -15.74 9.28
CA THR A 239 0.58 -16.14 10.57
C THR A 239 2.04 -15.68 10.60
N PHE A 240 2.70 -15.79 11.75
CA PHE A 240 4.14 -15.52 11.81
C PHE A 240 4.94 -16.37 10.82
N GLU A 241 4.46 -17.59 10.53
CA GLU A 241 5.15 -18.54 9.65
C GLU A 241 4.85 -18.36 8.15
N GLY A 242 3.86 -17.55 7.79
CA GLY A 242 3.51 -17.33 6.39
C GLY A 242 2.03 -17.07 6.22
N ILE A 243 1.39 -17.79 5.30
CA ILE A 243 -0.01 -17.61 4.92
C ILE A 243 -0.80 -18.84 5.37
N GLU A 244 -1.80 -18.66 6.22
CA GLU A 244 -2.70 -19.73 6.62
C GLU A 244 -3.87 -19.84 5.62
N LYS A 245 -4.48 -18.71 5.28
CA LYS A 245 -5.60 -18.67 4.33
C LYS A 245 -5.59 -17.38 3.52
N LYS A 246 -5.37 -17.49 2.22
CA LYS A 246 -5.46 -16.32 1.35
C LYS A 246 -6.86 -15.71 1.36
N SER A 247 -6.92 -14.38 1.35
CA SER A 247 -8.16 -13.67 1.10
C SER A 247 -8.65 -13.98 -0.31
N GLN A 248 -9.81 -14.64 -0.39
CA GLN A 248 -10.42 -15.06 -1.65
C GLN A 248 -11.28 -13.91 -2.19
N GLN A 249 -10.65 -12.90 -2.78
CA GLN A 249 -11.31 -12.00 -3.73
C GLN A 249 -10.71 -12.26 -5.11
N GLY A 250 -11.53 -12.74 -6.05
CA GLY A 250 -11.18 -12.83 -7.48
C GLY A 250 -10.41 -14.07 -7.95
N ARG A 251 -10.46 -15.19 -7.23
CA ARG A 251 -10.03 -16.51 -7.74
C ARG A 251 -11.27 -17.36 -8.06
N GLU A 252 -11.81 -17.19 -9.26
CA GLU A 252 -12.62 -18.21 -9.93
C GLU A 252 -11.74 -18.93 -10.95
#